data_AF-A0A430HZ64-F1
#
_entry.id   AF-A0A430HZ64-F1
#
_cell.length_a   1.000
_cell.length_b   1.000
_cell.length_c   1.000
_cell.angle_alpha   90.00
_cell.angle_beta   90.00
_cell.angle_gamma   90.00
#
_symmetry.space_group_name_H-M   'P 1'
#
loop_
_entity.id
_entity.type
_entity.pdbx_description
1 polymer ?
#
loop_
_entity_poly.entity_id
_entity_poly.type
_entity_poly.pdbx_seq_one_letter_code
_entity_poly.pdbx_strand_id
1 'polypeptide(L)'
;MDIAERWIIEYLADRSFFSLEECNEAIAEQVEWINHRDQFRGRSQSRWQLFEQYERDQLLPLPDRPWSWAVWRKSKVGMNYHIRVDNHFYSVPWQLAGKTVETCILDDAIDIIHDTEIVARHRKGPRNFQYSTLDEHVPPSHQDLRTRWDRQRIEQWAGSIGASTFAVIEQMFNARKVEAQAYNSCLAVLALSKDFSRSELEQACDVIIRTRQVPSVRRIKEQLTDHRKHPPVTVEPTDPAASTTPGASTPATTPARVVARPGDNPNVRGAGAFTFKEVN
;
A
#
# COMPACT_ATOMS: atom_id res chain seq x y z
N MET A 1 -30.98 -35.87 10.65
CA MET A 1 -29.61 -36.29 11.00
C MET A 1 -28.79 -36.15 9.74
N ASP A 2 -27.73 -35.36 9.81
CA ASP A 2 -26.91 -35.04 8.64
C ASP A 2 -26.16 -36.30 8.16
N ILE A 3 -26.02 -36.46 6.84
CA ILE A 3 -25.25 -37.55 6.25
C ILE A 3 -23.77 -37.42 6.61
N ALA A 4 -23.24 -36.20 6.66
CA ALA A 4 -21.84 -35.94 6.98
C ALA A 4 -21.55 -36.26 8.45
N GLU A 5 -22.41 -35.80 9.37
CA GLU A 5 -22.25 -36.07 10.81
C GLU A 5 -22.18 -37.57 11.09
N ARG A 6 -23.19 -38.34 10.65
CA ARG A 6 -23.28 -39.76 11.00
C ARG A 6 -22.32 -40.66 10.23
N TRP A 7 -22.18 -40.43 8.92
CA TRP A 7 -21.51 -41.39 8.06
C TRP A 7 -20.05 -41.04 7.80
N ILE A 8 -19.61 -39.83 8.14
CA ILE A 8 -18.22 -39.40 8.00
C ILE A 8 -17.64 -39.08 9.37
N ILE A 9 -18.20 -38.09 10.08
CA ILE A 9 -17.61 -37.62 11.35
C ILE A 9 -17.66 -38.71 12.42
N GLU A 10 -18.84 -39.26 12.71
CA GLU A 10 -19.00 -40.33 13.71
C GLU A 10 -18.26 -41.61 13.29
N TYR A 11 -18.25 -41.94 12.00
CA TYR A 11 -17.55 -43.14 11.49
C TYR A 11 -16.03 -43.05 11.66
N LEU A 12 -15.46 -41.86 11.47
CA LEU A 12 -14.02 -41.63 11.60
C LEU A 12 -13.61 -41.18 13.02
N ALA A 13 -14.53 -41.07 13.97
CA ALA A 13 -14.30 -40.48 15.29
C ALA A 13 -13.21 -41.19 16.11
N ASP A 14 -13.06 -42.51 15.93
CA ASP A 14 -12.08 -43.33 16.65
C ASP A 14 -10.72 -43.44 15.91
N ARG A 15 -10.56 -42.77 14.76
CA ARG A 15 -9.31 -42.74 14.01
C ARG A 15 -8.51 -41.47 14.34
N SER A 16 -7.21 -41.66 14.60
CA SER A 16 -6.26 -40.56 14.73
C SER A 16 -5.55 -40.33 13.40
N PHE A 17 -5.53 -39.08 12.95
CA PHE A 17 -4.82 -38.66 11.74
C PHE A 17 -3.61 -37.80 12.10
N PHE A 18 -2.49 -38.00 11.42
CA PHE A 18 -1.23 -37.29 11.65
C PHE A 18 -0.96 -36.21 10.59
N SER A 19 -1.81 -36.11 9.57
CA SER A 19 -1.81 -35.03 8.59
C SER A 19 -3.22 -34.72 8.08
N LEU A 20 -3.40 -33.52 7.51
CA LEU A 20 -4.65 -33.14 6.86
C LEU A 20 -4.90 -33.96 5.59
N GLU A 21 -3.83 -34.33 4.88
CA GLU A 21 -3.90 -35.14 3.67
C GLU A 21 -4.46 -36.53 3.97
N GLU A 22 -3.93 -37.20 5.00
CA GLU A 22 -4.42 -38.52 5.47
C GLU A 22 -5.90 -38.47 5.89
N CYS A 23 -6.31 -37.40 6.58
CA CYS A 23 -7.72 -37.20 6.95
C CYS A 23 -8.60 -37.03 5.71
N ASN A 24 -8.16 -36.23 4.73
CA ASN A 24 -8.88 -36.03 3.46
C ASN A 24 -9.01 -37.33 2.66
N GLU A 25 -7.97 -38.16 2.61
CA GLU A 25 -8.01 -39.48 1.96
C GLU A 25 -9.06 -40.39 2.61
N ALA A 26 -9.06 -40.50 3.94
CA ALA A 26 -10.04 -41.31 4.66
C ALA A 26 -11.49 -40.81 4.47
N ILE A 27 -11.69 -39.48 4.41
CA ILE A 27 -12.99 -38.89 4.07
C ILE A 27 -13.38 -39.26 2.63
N ALA A 28 -12.46 -39.16 1.67
CA ALA A 28 -12.72 -39.48 0.27
C ALA A 28 -13.13 -40.95 0.08
N GLU A 29 -12.41 -41.88 0.72
CA GLU A 29 -12.77 -43.31 0.74
C GLU A 29 -14.19 -43.53 1.29
N GLN A 30 -14.52 -42.84 2.39
CA GLN A 30 -15.83 -42.98 3.02
C GLN A 30 -16.95 -42.39 2.16
N VAL A 31 -16.71 -41.26 1.49
CA VAL A 31 -17.65 -40.67 0.51
C VAL A 31 -17.89 -41.64 -0.65
N GLU A 32 -16.84 -42.28 -1.16
CA GLU A 32 -16.95 -43.27 -2.24
C GLU A 32 -17.85 -44.43 -1.82
N TRP A 33 -17.63 -44.97 -0.62
CA TRP A 33 -18.46 -46.02 -0.05
C TRP A 33 -19.92 -45.57 0.15
N ILE A 34 -20.15 -44.36 0.67
CA ILE A 34 -21.51 -43.80 0.85
C ILE A 34 -22.25 -43.70 -0.48
N ASN A 35 -21.56 -43.33 -1.56
CA ASN A 35 -22.17 -43.14 -2.87
C ASN A 35 -22.47 -44.46 -3.58
N HIS A 36 -21.61 -45.47 -3.39
CA HIS A 36 -21.71 -46.77 -4.08
C HIS A 36 -22.53 -47.82 -3.34
N ARG A 37 -22.78 -47.66 -2.03
CA ARG A 37 -23.59 -48.62 -1.29
C ARG A 37 -25.00 -48.75 -1.88
N ASP A 38 -25.50 -49.97 -1.92
CA ASP A 38 -26.87 -50.27 -2.32
C ASP A 38 -27.87 -49.88 -1.22
N GLN A 39 -29.16 -50.03 -1.53
CA GLN A 39 -30.25 -49.75 -0.58
C GLN A 39 -30.38 -48.27 -0.19
N PHE A 40 -30.37 -47.38 -1.19
CA PHE A 40 -30.63 -45.96 -0.93
C PHE A 40 -32.13 -45.67 -0.79
N ARG A 41 -32.55 -45.21 0.40
CA ARG A 41 -33.93 -44.81 0.71
C ARG A 41 -34.99 -45.86 0.34
N GLY A 42 -34.69 -47.14 0.62
CA GLY A 42 -35.59 -48.26 0.36
C GLY A 42 -35.66 -48.72 -1.10
N ARG A 43 -34.78 -48.21 -1.98
CA ARG A 43 -34.61 -48.68 -3.37
C ARG A 43 -33.42 -49.61 -3.46
N SER A 44 -33.43 -50.58 -4.37
CA SER A 44 -32.30 -51.48 -4.61
C SER A 44 -31.07 -50.82 -5.25
N GLN A 45 -31.18 -49.55 -5.65
CA GLN A 45 -30.11 -48.80 -6.33
C GLN A 45 -29.25 -48.00 -5.34
N SER A 46 -28.00 -47.71 -5.74
CA SER A 46 -27.08 -46.81 -5.03
C SER A 46 -27.29 -45.34 -5.43
N ARG A 47 -26.65 -44.41 -4.70
CA ARG A 47 -26.68 -42.98 -5.07
C ARG A 47 -25.98 -42.75 -6.40
N TRP A 48 -24.85 -43.42 -6.61
CA TRP A 48 -24.07 -43.33 -7.85
C TRP A 48 -24.89 -43.75 -9.07
N GLN A 49 -25.62 -44.87 -8.98
CA GLN A 49 -26.48 -45.33 -10.08
C GLN A 49 -27.59 -44.34 -10.42
N LEU A 50 -28.18 -43.69 -9.40
CA LEU A 50 -29.18 -42.64 -9.63
C LEU A 50 -28.57 -41.41 -10.29
N PHE A 51 -27.37 -41.01 -9.86
CA PHE A 51 -26.63 -39.91 -10.46
C PHE A 51 -26.34 -40.18 -11.95
N GLU A 52 -25.78 -41.35 -12.28
CA GLU A 52 -25.47 -41.71 -13.66
C GLU A 52 -26.70 -41.80 -14.55
N GLN A 53 -27.80 -42.36 -14.02
CA GLN A 53 -29.00 -42.61 -14.81
C GLN A 53 -29.84 -41.34 -15.06
N TYR A 54 -29.88 -40.41 -14.12
CA TYR A 54 -30.85 -39.30 -14.15
C TYR A 54 -30.25 -37.90 -14.03
N GLU A 55 -29.12 -37.75 -13.32
CA GLU A 55 -28.60 -36.42 -12.97
C GLU A 55 -27.45 -35.99 -13.87
N ARG A 56 -26.57 -36.92 -14.27
CA ARG A 56 -25.33 -36.64 -15.01
C ARG A 56 -25.55 -35.79 -16.25
N ASP A 57 -26.55 -36.13 -17.07
CA ASP A 57 -26.83 -35.43 -18.33
C ASP A 57 -27.50 -34.06 -18.12
N GLN A 58 -27.97 -33.78 -16.90
CA GLN A 58 -28.57 -32.50 -16.53
C GLN A 58 -27.58 -31.52 -15.89
N LEU A 59 -26.35 -31.97 -15.60
CA LEU A 59 -25.34 -31.14 -14.96
C LEU A 59 -24.63 -30.24 -15.96
N LEU A 60 -24.32 -29.03 -15.50
CA LEU A 60 -23.42 -28.13 -16.21
C LEU A 60 -21.99 -28.72 -16.18
N PRO A 61 -21.15 -28.39 -17.19
CA PRO A 61 -19.74 -28.75 -17.14
C PRO A 61 -19.09 -28.18 -15.88
N LEU A 62 -18.10 -28.90 -15.35
CA LEU A 62 -17.31 -28.44 -14.22
C LEU A 62 -16.68 -27.08 -14.56
N PRO A 63 -16.89 -26.02 -13.76
CA PRO A 63 -16.27 -24.73 -14.02
C PRO A 63 -14.74 -24.84 -14.04
N ASP A 64 -14.09 -24.13 -14.98
CA ASP A 64 -12.63 -24.10 -15.10
C ASP A 64 -11.93 -23.55 -13.86
N ARG A 65 -12.67 -22.80 -13.02
CA ARG A 65 -12.14 -22.19 -11.80
C ARG A 65 -12.79 -22.82 -10.59
N PRO A 66 -12.00 -23.18 -9.57
CA PRO A 66 -12.56 -23.62 -8.30
C PRO A 66 -13.40 -22.50 -7.70
N TRP A 67 -14.36 -22.89 -6.87
CA TRP A 67 -15.11 -21.93 -6.08
C TRP A 67 -14.15 -21.18 -5.15
N SER A 68 -14.36 -19.87 -5.03
CA SER A 68 -13.53 -18.98 -4.20
C SER A 68 -14.42 -18.15 -3.29
N TRP A 69 -13.96 -17.92 -2.06
CA TRP A 69 -14.67 -17.08 -1.11
C TRP A 69 -14.60 -15.62 -1.54
N ALA A 70 -15.75 -15.00 -1.77
CA ALA A 70 -15.83 -13.60 -2.17
C ALA A 70 -16.00 -12.68 -0.95
N VAL A 71 -15.06 -11.77 -0.74
CA VAL A 71 -15.18 -10.69 0.24
C VAL A 71 -15.62 -9.40 -0.45
N TRP A 72 -16.77 -8.88 -0.04
CA TRP A 72 -17.35 -7.66 -0.62
C TRP A 72 -17.00 -6.43 0.20
N ARG A 73 -16.62 -5.35 -0.49
CA ARG A 73 -16.35 -4.04 0.10
C ARG A 73 -16.83 -2.91 -0.79
N LYS A 74 -17.17 -1.77 -0.20
CA LYS A 74 -17.36 -0.52 -0.93
C LYS A 74 -16.06 0.26 -0.94
N SER A 75 -15.60 0.66 -2.12
CA SER A 75 -14.35 1.37 -2.34
C SER A 75 -14.62 2.72 -2.99
N LYS A 76 -14.07 3.80 -2.42
CA LYS A 76 -14.11 5.11 -3.06
C LYS A 76 -12.99 5.20 -4.09
N VAL A 77 -13.33 5.57 -5.32
CA VAL A 77 -12.37 5.78 -6.39
C VAL A 77 -11.65 7.11 -6.17
N GLY A 78 -10.32 7.06 -6.09
CA GLY A 78 -9.49 8.26 -6.02
C GLY A 78 -9.60 9.12 -7.28
N MET A 79 -9.24 10.40 -7.19
CA MET A 79 -9.17 11.28 -8.38
C MET A 79 -8.16 10.79 -9.41
N ASN A 80 -7.19 10.01 -8.97
CA ASN A 80 -6.25 9.29 -9.82
C ASN A 80 -6.84 8.00 -10.40
N TYR A 81 -8.17 7.80 -10.41
CA TYR A 81 -8.86 6.64 -11.01
C TYR A 81 -8.37 5.27 -10.49
N HIS A 82 -7.98 5.21 -9.21
CA HIS A 82 -7.61 3.97 -8.54
C HIS A 82 -8.42 3.74 -7.26
N ILE A 83 -8.65 2.47 -6.94
CA ILE A 83 -9.12 2.01 -5.64
C ILE A 83 -7.98 1.35 -4.87
N ARG A 84 -8.06 1.35 -3.53
CA ARG A 84 -7.09 0.67 -2.68
C ARG A 84 -7.71 -0.59 -2.08
N VAL A 85 -7.08 -1.73 -2.31
CA VAL A 85 -7.45 -3.03 -1.74
C VAL A 85 -6.20 -3.67 -1.16
N ASP A 86 -6.21 -4.08 0.11
CA ASP A 86 -5.10 -4.79 0.76
C ASP A 86 -3.73 -4.12 0.58
N ASN A 87 -3.66 -2.78 0.73
CA ASN A 87 -2.44 -2.00 0.50
C ASN A 87 -1.87 -2.13 -0.92
N HIS A 88 -2.70 -2.36 -1.93
CA HIS A 88 -2.35 -2.28 -3.34
C HIS A 88 -3.39 -1.41 -4.06
N PHE A 89 -2.99 -0.73 -5.11
CA PHE A 89 -3.85 0.19 -5.86
C PHE A 89 -4.23 -0.43 -7.21
N TYR A 90 -5.53 -0.48 -7.52
CA TYR A 90 -6.05 -1.05 -8.75
C TYR A 90 -6.79 0.03 -9.53
N SER A 91 -6.48 0.15 -10.81
CA SER A 91 -7.13 1.13 -11.70
C SER A 91 -8.58 0.76 -11.98
N VAL A 92 -9.39 1.78 -12.23
CA VAL A 92 -10.77 1.67 -12.73
C VAL A 92 -10.96 2.65 -13.88
N PRO A 93 -11.96 2.48 -14.75
CA PRO A 93 -12.27 3.45 -15.78
C PRO A 93 -12.38 4.87 -15.20
N TRP A 94 -11.63 5.80 -15.79
CA TRP A 94 -11.47 7.16 -15.26
C TRP A 94 -12.77 7.93 -15.06
N GLN A 95 -13.83 7.59 -15.79
CA GLN A 95 -15.17 8.14 -15.66
C GLN A 95 -15.78 7.87 -14.26
N LEU A 96 -15.21 6.92 -13.53
CA LEU A 96 -15.61 6.56 -12.17
C LEU A 96 -14.81 7.29 -11.10
N ALA A 97 -13.86 8.17 -11.48
CA ALA A 97 -13.11 8.98 -10.51
C ALA A 97 -14.06 9.76 -9.58
N GLY A 98 -13.88 9.58 -8.27
CA GLY A 98 -14.72 10.22 -7.24
C GLY A 98 -16.01 9.49 -6.89
N LYS A 99 -16.41 8.49 -7.70
CA LYS A 99 -17.56 7.64 -7.39
C LYS A 99 -17.19 6.56 -6.38
N THR A 100 -18.20 5.89 -5.85
CA THR A 100 -18.05 4.70 -5.02
C THR A 100 -18.39 3.48 -5.86
N VAL A 101 -17.53 2.48 -5.81
CA VAL A 101 -17.70 1.19 -6.50
C VAL A 101 -17.78 0.07 -5.48
N GLU A 102 -18.37 -1.05 -5.88
CA GLU A 102 -18.29 -2.30 -5.13
C GLU A 102 -17.08 -3.09 -5.58
N THR A 103 -16.44 -3.76 -4.64
CA THR A 103 -15.21 -4.52 -4.88
C THR A 103 -15.42 -5.92 -4.32
N CYS A 104 -15.43 -6.90 -5.21
CA CYS A 104 -15.47 -8.31 -4.90
C CYS A 104 -14.04 -8.84 -4.92
N ILE A 105 -13.53 -9.22 -3.75
CA ILE A 105 -12.17 -9.69 -3.56
C ILE A 105 -12.21 -11.21 -3.48
N LEU A 106 -11.59 -11.88 -4.44
CA LEU A 106 -11.43 -13.33 -4.51
C LEU A 106 -10.02 -13.72 -4.00
N ASP A 107 -9.70 -15.01 -4.08
CA ASP A 107 -8.40 -15.52 -3.67
C ASP A 107 -7.26 -14.97 -4.54
N ASP A 108 -7.44 -14.97 -5.87
CA ASP A 108 -6.44 -14.60 -6.87
C ASP A 108 -6.79 -13.36 -7.71
N ALA A 109 -8.02 -12.86 -7.58
CA ALA A 109 -8.55 -11.79 -8.41
C ALA A 109 -9.35 -10.75 -7.61
N ILE A 110 -9.53 -9.58 -8.22
CA ILE A 110 -10.35 -8.50 -7.70
C ILE A 110 -11.26 -8.03 -8.83
N ASP A 111 -12.56 -8.16 -8.61
CA ASP A 111 -13.60 -7.65 -9.49
C ASP A 111 -14.12 -6.34 -8.94
N ILE A 112 -14.20 -5.34 -9.80
CA ILE A 112 -14.68 -4.01 -9.47
C ILE A 112 -15.99 -3.81 -10.21
N ILE A 113 -17.04 -3.47 -9.47
CA ILE A 113 -18.42 -3.45 -9.94
C ILE A 113 -19.00 -2.06 -9.73
N HIS A 114 -19.68 -1.54 -10.75
CA HIS A 114 -20.43 -0.28 -10.71
C HIS A 114 -21.73 -0.49 -11.47
N ASP A 115 -22.86 -0.05 -10.89
CA ASP A 115 -24.20 -0.23 -11.48
C ASP A 115 -24.50 -1.66 -11.98
N THR A 116 -24.16 -2.67 -11.16
CA THR A 116 -24.34 -4.12 -11.43
C THR A 116 -23.47 -4.73 -12.53
N GLU A 117 -22.58 -3.96 -13.16
CA GLU A 117 -21.64 -4.44 -14.16
C GLU A 117 -20.21 -4.51 -13.61
N ILE A 118 -19.46 -5.54 -14.03
CA ILE A 118 -18.02 -5.62 -13.75
C ILE A 118 -17.32 -4.63 -14.68
N VAL A 119 -16.86 -3.52 -14.12
CA VAL A 119 -16.17 -2.45 -14.85
C VAL A 119 -14.67 -2.66 -14.96
N ALA A 120 -14.10 -3.51 -14.10
CA ALA A 120 -12.69 -3.87 -14.14
C ALA A 120 -12.44 -5.18 -13.41
N ARG A 121 -11.49 -5.98 -13.91
CA ARG A 121 -10.99 -7.19 -13.26
C ARG A 121 -9.47 -7.16 -13.21
N HIS A 122 -8.91 -7.36 -12.02
CA HIS A 122 -7.47 -7.38 -11.79
C HIS A 122 -7.03 -8.70 -11.18
N ARG A 123 -5.81 -9.15 -11.48
CA ARG A 123 -5.14 -10.16 -10.67
C ARG A 123 -4.74 -9.52 -9.35
N LYS A 124 -4.94 -10.24 -8.24
CA LYS A 124 -4.58 -9.77 -6.90
C LYS A 124 -3.06 -9.61 -6.80
N GLY A 125 -2.64 -8.37 -6.58
CA GLY A 125 -1.25 -7.98 -6.41
C GLY A 125 -0.74 -8.09 -4.97
N PRO A 126 0.59 -7.96 -4.77
CA PRO A 126 1.21 -7.98 -3.46
C PRO A 126 0.85 -6.74 -2.61
N ARG A 127 0.86 -6.89 -1.29
CA ARG A 127 0.51 -5.84 -0.31
C ARG A 127 1.64 -4.82 -0.10
N ASN A 128 2.10 -4.17 -1.16
CA ASN A 128 3.35 -3.38 -1.19
C ASN A 128 3.16 -1.91 -1.58
N PHE A 129 1.93 -1.40 -1.57
CA PHE A 129 1.55 -0.05 -1.97
C PHE A 129 1.86 0.32 -3.43
N GLN A 130 2.05 -0.67 -4.31
CA GLN A 130 2.20 -0.45 -5.75
C GLN A 130 0.85 -0.36 -6.47
N TYR A 131 0.93 -0.09 -7.78
CA TYR A 131 -0.19 0.14 -8.66
C TYR A 131 -0.27 -0.96 -9.72
N SER A 132 -1.48 -1.47 -9.95
CA SER A 132 -1.87 -2.29 -11.10
C SER A 132 -2.80 -1.46 -11.98
N THR A 133 -2.23 -0.90 -13.04
CA THR A 133 -2.91 0.01 -13.96
C THR A 133 -3.13 -0.68 -15.30
N LEU A 134 -4.37 -0.70 -15.79
CA LEU A 134 -4.71 -1.14 -17.14
C LEU A 134 -4.77 0.10 -18.05
N ASP A 135 -4.20 0.01 -19.25
CA ASP A 135 -4.09 1.15 -20.18
C ASP A 135 -5.47 1.69 -20.59
N GLU A 136 -6.46 0.81 -20.73
CA GLU A 136 -7.85 1.15 -21.08
C GLU A 136 -8.55 2.03 -20.04
N HIS A 137 -8.10 2.00 -18.78
CA HIS A 137 -8.67 2.81 -17.70
C HIS A 137 -8.21 4.26 -17.71
N VAL A 138 -7.14 4.55 -18.44
CA VAL A 138 -6.57 5.89 -18.52
C VAL A 138 -7.43 6.75 -19.46
N PRO A 139 -7.79 8.00 -19.07
CA PRO A 139 -8.55 8.91 -19.94
C PRO A 139 -7.88 9.08 -21.30
N PRO A 140 -8.61 9.23 -22.42
CA PRO A 140 -8.01 9.50 -23.72
C PRO A 140 -7.07 10.72 -23.73
N SER A 141 -7.41 11.76 -22.96
CA SER A 141 -6.57 12.95 -22.76
C SER A 141 -5.27 12.67 -21.98
N HIS A 142 -5.19 11.51 -21.31
CA HIS A 142 -4.06 10.95 -20.59
C HIS A 142 -3.57 9.63 -21.23
N GLN A 143 -4.18 9.07 -22.27
CA GLN A 143 -3.63 7.91 -22.99
C GLN A 143 -2.34 8.33 -23.69
N ASP A 144 -2.30 9.58 -24.13
CA ASP A 144 -1.09 10.36 -24.38
C ASP A 144 -0.44 10.86 -23.07
N LEU A 145 -0.15 9.97 -22.12
CA LEU A 145 0.67 10.28 -20.92
C LEU A 145 2.09 10.77 -21.29
N ARG A 146 2.47 10.66 -22.58
CA ARG A 146 3.62 11.35 -23.17
C ARG A 146 3.48 12.88 -23.25
N THR A 147 2.28 13.47 -23.06
CA THR A 147 2.03 14.85 -23.52
C THR A 147 1.48 15.82 -22.47
N ARG A 148 1.66 15.58 -21.16
CA ARG A 148 1.48 16.67 -20.17
C ARG A 148 2.65 16.92 -19.23
N TRP A 149 3.38 15.90 -18.83
CA TRP A 149 4.66 16.05 -18.14
C TRP A 149 5.61 14.98 -18.67
N ASP A 150 6.48 15.38 -19.60
CA ASP A 150 7.66 14.60 -19.93
C ASP A 150 8.78 14.96 -18.93
N ARG A 151 9.77 14.07 -18.83
CA ARG A 151 10.98 14.29 -18.02
C ARG A 151 11.58 15.67 -18.29
N GLN A 152 11.67 16.05 -19.57
CA GLN A 152 12.24 17.33 -20.00
C GLN A 152 11.52 18.54 -19.39
N ARG A 153 10.18 18.56 -19.38
CA ARG A 153 9.42 19.68 -18.80
C ARG A 153 9.54 19.74 -17.28
N ILE A 154 9.58 18.58 -16.61
CA ILE A 154 9.78 18.50 -15.14
C ILE A 154 11.18 19.02 -14.79
N GLU A 155 12.20 18.60 -15.54
CA GLU A 155 13.57 19.06 -15.41
C GLU A 155 13.69 20.57 -15.69
N GLN A 156 13.05 21.09 -16.73
CA GLN A 156 13.03 22.55 -17.01
C GLN A 156 12.38 23.35 -15.88
N TRP A 157 11.27 22.86 -15.31
CA TRP A 157 10.64 23.52 -14.17
C TRP A 157 11.55 23.48 -12.94
N ALA A 158 12.18 22.34 -12.66
CA ALA A 158 13.18 22.22 -11.58
C ALA A 158 14.34 23.21 -11.78
N GLY A 159 14.86 23.31 -13.01
CA GLY A 159 15.93 24.26 -13.37
C GLY A 159 15.52 25.72 -13.22
N SER A 160 14.23 26.07 -13.40
CA SER A 160 13.73 27.42 -13.14
C SER A 160 13.66 27.81 -11.66
N ILE A 161 13.80 26.83 -10.76
CA ILE A 161 13.89 27.03 -9.30
C ILE A 161 15.37 27.13 -8.91
N GLY A 162 16.21 26.21 -9.41
CA GLY A 162 17.66 26.29 -9.30
C GLY A 162 18.39 25.00 -9.67
N ALA A 163 19.72 25.02 -9.60
CA ALA A 163 20.59 23.94 -10.04
C ALA A 163 20.53 22.72 -9.10
N SER A 164 20.42 22.96 -7.80
CA SER A 164 20.32 21.89 -6.80
C SER A 164 18.97 21.21 -6.86
N THR A 165 17.89 21.95 -7.13
CA THR A 165 16.56 21.37 -7.37
C THR A 165 16.56 20.50 -8.62
N PHE A 166 17.19 20.94 -9.71
CA PHE A 166 17.35 20.13 -10.94
C PHE A 166 18.07 18.80 -10.66
N ALA A 167 19.22 18.84 -10.00
CA ALA A 167 20.03 17.66 -9.73
C ALA A 167 19.31 16.63 -8.83
N VAL A 168 18.54 17.08 -7.84
CA VAL A 168 17.68 16.20 -7.03
C VAL A 168 16.65 15.46 -7.89
N ILE A 169 15.98 16.19 -8.78
CA ILE A 169 14.94 15.63 -9.64
C ILE A 169 15.53 14.66 -10.67
N GLU A 170 16.67 15.00 -11.26
CA GLU A 170 17.42 14.09 -12.14
C GLU A 170 17.81 12.79 -11.42
N GLN A 171 18.32 12.89 -10.19
CA GLN A 171 18.66 11.73 -9.39
C GLN A 171 17.42 10.86 -9.07
N MET A 172 16.27 11.48 -8.81
CA MET A 172 15.01 10.75 -8.58
C MET A 172 14.54 9.99 -9.82
N PHE A 173 14.73 10.55 -11.02
CA PHE A 173 14.47 9.86 -12.28
C PHE A 173 15.41 8.68 -12.50
N ASN A 174 16.71 8.92 -12.37
CA ASN A 174 17.73 7.91 -12.60
C ASN A 174 17.68 6.74 -11.58
N ALA A 175 17.03 6.96 -10.43
CA ALA A 175 16.79 5.93 -9.41
C ALA A 175 15.63 4.97 -9.74
N ARG A 176 14.93 5.13 -10.88
CA ARG A 176 13.81 4.27 -11.29
C ARG A 176 14.09 3.64 -12.65
N LYS A 177 13.71 2.37 -12.82
CA LYS A 177 13.83 1.65 -14.11
C LYS A 177 12.82 2.15 -15.15
N VAL A 178 11.68 2.67 -14.69
CA VAL A 178 10.62 3.23 -15.53
C VAL A 178 10.38 4.66 -15.10
N GLU A 179 10.58 5.62 -16.02
CA GLU A 179 10.53 7.07 -15.71
C GLU A 179 9.19 7.52 -15.12
N ALA A 180 8.07 6.94 -15.60
CA ALA A 180 6.74 7.22 -15.10
C ALA A 180 6.58 6.97 -13.59
N GLN A 181 7.39 6.07 -12.99
CA GLN A 181 7.37 5.80 -11.56
C GLN A 181 7.94 6.96 -10.72
N ALA A 182 8.73 7.85 -11.31
CA ALA A 182 9.31 9.01 -10.64
C ALA A 182 8.41 10.26 -10.71
N TYR A 183 7.54 10.37 -11.73
CA TYR A 183 6.73 11.58 -12.00
C TYR A 183 5.97 12.10 -10.78
N ASN A 184 5.21 11.25 -10.08
CA ASN A 184 4.45 11.70 -8.92
C ASN A 184 5.35 12.22 -7.79
N SER A 185 6.52 11.61 -7.60
CA SER A 185 7.47 12.04 -6.56
C SER A 185 8.14 13.35 -6.95
N CYS A 186 8.57 13.51 -8.21
CA CYS A 186 9.18 14.73 -8.72
C CYS A 186 8.20 15.92 -8.70
N LEU A 187 6.96 15.71 -9.15
CA LEU A 187 5.91 16.74 -9.09
C LEU A 187 5.54 17.12 -7.66
N ALA A 188 5.55 16.16 -6.72
CA ALA A 188 5.31 16.45 -5.32
C ALA A 188 6.41 17.30 -4.69
N VAL A 189 7.68 17.12 -5.09
CA VAL A 189 8.78 18.02 -4.68
C VAL A 189 8.56 19.43 -5.22
N LEU A 190 8.28 19.57 -6.53
CA LEU A 190 8.05 20.89 -7.13
C LEU A 190 6.82 21.59 -6.55
N ALA A 191 5.78 20.85 -6.17
CA ALA A 191 4.60 21.40 -5.52
C ALA A 191 4.91 22.06 -4.15
N LEU A 192 6.00 21.69 -3.47
CA LEU A 192 6.43 22.34 -2.22
C LEU A 192 6.76 23.82 -2.44
N SER A 193 7.08 24.24 -3.68
CA SER A 193 7.32 25.65 -4.00
C SER A 193 6.07 26.53 -3.89
N LYS A 194 4.89 25.95 -3.60
CA LYS A 194 3.66 26.68 -3.31
C LYS A 194 3.56 27.10 -1.85
N ASP A 195 4.04 26.25 -0.94
CA ASP A 195 3.98 26.45 0.51
C ASP A 195 5.30 27.05 1.07
N PHE A 196 6.39 26.86 0.32
CA PHE A 196 7.74 27.33 0.61
C PHE A 196 8.25 28.18 -0.56
N SER A 197 9.08 29.19 -0.25
CA SER A 197 9.69 30.01 -1.29
C SER A 197 10.64 29.18 -2.17
N ARG A 198 10.83 29.60 -3.42
CA ARG A 198 11.76 28.93 -4.34
C ARG A 198 13.19 28.87 -3.80
N SER A 199 13.62 29.90 -3.07
CA SER A 199 14.94 29.96 -2.43
C SER A 199 15.08 28.96 -1.28
N GLU A 200 14.05 28.81 -0.42
CA GLU A 200 14.04 27.80 0.64
C GLU A 200 14.11 26.37 0.05
N LEU A 201 13.37 26.11 -1.03
CA LEU A 201 13.37 24.82 -1.71
C LEU A 201 14.73 24.48 -2.32
N GLU A 202 15.37 25.46 -2.97
CA GLU A 202 16.70 25.29 -3.55
C GLU A 202 17.76 24.98 -2.47
N GLN A 203 17.74 25.71 -1.35
CA GLN A 203 18.65 25.46 -0.23
C GLN A 203 18.46 24.07 0.39
N ALA A 204 17.21 23.62 0.57
CA ALA A 204 16.92 22.30 1.08
C ALA A 204 17.42 21.19 0.11
N CYS A 205 17.28 21.40 -1.20
CA CYS A 205 17.81 20.49 -2.21
C CYS A 205 19.35 20.47 -2.22
N ASP A 206 19.99 21.63 -2.04
CA ASP A 206 21.45 21.76 -1.93
C ASP A 206 22.01 20.97 -0.75
N VAL A 207 21.38 21.08 0.42
CA VAL A 207 21.77 20.32 1.61
C VAL A 207 21.69 18.82 1.37
N ILE A 208 20.63 18.34 0.70
CA ILE A 208 20.45 16.91 0.39
C ILE A 208 21.55 16.39 -0.54
N ILE A 209 21.91 17.17 -1.58
CA ILE A 209 22.99 16.82 -2.50
C ILE A 209 24.33 16.81 -1.77
N ARG A 210 24.65 17.88 -1.03
CA ARG A 210 25.92 18.02 -0.30
C ARG A 210 26.12 16.92 0.74
N THR A 211 25.04 16.49 1.38
CA THR A 211 25.06 15.41 2.37
C THR A 211 24.91 14.01 1.76
N ARG A 212 24.82 13.90 0.43
CA ARG A 212 24.65 12.65 -0.33
C ARG A 212 23.50 11.77 0.16
N GLN A 213 22.40 12.40 0.58
CA GLN A 213 21.22 11.68 1.04
C GLN A 213 20.37 11.18 -0.14
N VAL A 214 19.62 10.09 0.06
CA VAL A 214 18.67 9.61 -0.95
C VAL A 214 17.48 10.59 -1.03
N PRO A 215 17.24 11.21 -2.20
CA PRO A 215 16.19 12.20 -2.34
C PRO A 215 14.80 11.55 -2.24
N SER A 216 13.95 12.14 -1.38
CA SER A 216 12.54 11.78 -1.27
C SER A 216 11.72 12.99 -0.85
N VAL A 217 10.45 13.02 -1.24
CA VAL A 217 9.51 14.13 -0.92
C VAL A 217 9.48 14.41 0.59
N ARG A 218 9.43 13.35 1.40
CA ARG A 218 9.42 13.46 2.86
C ARG A 218 10.69 14.13 3.38
N ARG A 219 11.86 13.71 2.91
CA ARG A 219 13.16 14.22 3.34
C ARG A 219 13.32 15.71 3.00
N ILE A 220 12.93 16.10 1.80
CA ILE A 220 12.98 17.50 1.34
C ILE A 220 12.06 18.36 2.20
N LYS A 221 10.85 17.87 2.50
CA LYS A 221 9.91 18.55 3.38
C LYS A 221 10.43 18.68 4.82
N GLU A 222 11.08 17.64 5.35
CA GLU A 222 11.73 17.68 6.67
C GLU A 222 12.82 18.75 6.71
N GLN A 223 13.71 18.79 5.72
CA GLN A 223 14.75 19.83 5.60
C GLN A 223 14.16 21.24 5.51
N LEU A 224 13.12 21.43 4.69
CA LEU A 224 12.41 22.71 4.59
C LEU A 224 11.83 23.18 5.93
N THR A 225 11.26 22.25 6.72
CA THR A 225 10.75 22.59 8.04
C THR A 225 11.84 22.88 9.06
N ASP A 226 12.99 22.24 8.95
CA ASP A 226 14.14 22.48 9.83
C ASP A 226 14.79 23.84 9.53
N HIS A 227 14.94 24.19 8.25
CA HIS A 227 15.44 25.51 7.82
C HIS A 227 14.59 26.67 8.31
N ARG A 228 13.25 26.50 8.41
CA ARG A 228 12.36 27.52 9.01
C ARG A 228 12.50 27.66 10.52
N LYS A 229 12.88 26.59 11.22
CA LYS A 229 13.06 26.60 12.68
C LYS A 229 14.44 27.13 13.10
N HIS A 230 15.44 26.95 12.24
CA HIS A 230 16.81 27.39 12.47
C HIS A 230 17.32 28.12 11.22
N PRO A 231 17.00 29.42 11.06
CA PRO A 231 17.54 30.20 9.95
C PRO A 231 19.08 30.17 10.04
N PRO A 232 19.79 29.98 8.92
CA PRO A 232 21.25 30.00 8.93
C PRO A 232 21.71 31.37 9.42
N VAL A 233 22.56 31.35 10.46
CA VAL A 233 23.20 32.56 10.98
C VAL A 233 24.06 33.13 9.84
N THR A 234 23.66 34.29 9.30
CA THR A 234 24.51 35.09 8.42
C THR A 234 25.74 35.49 9.22
N VAL A 235 26.86 34.82 8.98
CA VAL A 235 28.17 35.31 9.40
C VAL A 235 28.52 36.41 8.40
N GLU A 236 28.45 37.67 8.84
CA GLU A 236 28.94 38.78 8.02
C GLU A 236 30.42 38.54 7.67
N PRO A 237 30.83 38.80 6.42
CA PRO A 237 32.23 38.67 6.02
C PRO A 237 33.03 39.69 6.83
N THR A 238 33.88 39.19 7.72
CA THR A 238 34.85 40.03 8.42
C THR A 238 35.93 40.43 7.41
N ASP A 239 35.96 41.72 7.06
CA ASP A 239 37.04 42.33 6.27
C ASP A 239 38.43 42.06 6.88
N PRO A 240 39.50 42.00 6.06
CA PRO A 240 40.81 41.62 6.54
C PRO A 240 41.51 42.74 7.31
N ALA A 241 42.09 42.34 8.43
CA ALA A 241 43.18 42.92 9.24
C ALA A 241 43.62 44.38 9.01
N ALA A 242 43.49 45.20 10.06
CA ALA A 242 44.44 46.27 10.37
C ALA A 242 44.66 46.42 11.89
N SER A 243 45.93 46.43 12.27
CA SER A 243 46.52 46.57 13.60
C SER A 243 46.14 47.86 14.34
N THR A 244 45.97 47.86 15.66
CA THR A 244 46.94 48.36 16.69
C THR A 244 46.31 48.61 18.09
N THR A 245 46.93 47.96 19.09
CA THR A 245 47.15 48.35 20.53
C THR A 245 46.00 48.53 21.55
N PRO A 246 46.29 48.25 22.85
CA PRO A 246 45.30 47.91 23.88
C PRO A 246 44.99 49.06 24.85
N GLY A 247 43.77 49.06 25.42
CA GLY A 247 43.33 50.05 26.40
C GLY A 247 42.21 49.54 27.32
N ALA A 248 42.63 48.91 28.42
CA ALA A 248 42.15 48.95 29.80
C ALA A 248 40.64 49.05 30.18
N SER A 249 40.31 48.18 31.16
CA SER A 249 39.56 48.43 32.42
C SER A 249 38.03 48.16 32.57
N THR A 250 37.75 46.99 33.20
CA THR A 250 36.98 46.76 34.46
C THR A 250 35.43 46.86 34.50
N PRO A 251 34.74 46.29 35.54
CA PRO A 251 33.75 45.22 35.33
C PRO A 251 32.37 45.51 35.99
N ALA A 252 31.39 44.60 35.84
CA ALA A 252 30.21 44.60 36.71
C ALA A 252 29.58 43.20 36.85
N THR A 253 29.96 42.54 37.96
CA THR A 253 29.13 41.88 38.99
C THR A 253 27.76 41.27 38.65
N THR A 254 27.69 39.96 38.94
CA THR A 254 26.56 39.00 39.09
C THR A 254 25.47 39.46 40.09
N PRO A 255 24.28 38.81 40.17
CA PRO A 255 24.17 37.59 40.97
C PRO A 255 23.29 36.48 40.36
N ALA A 256 23.57 35.28 40.87
CA ALA A 256 23.00 33.99 40.53
C ALA A 256 21.58 33.77 41.08
N ARG A 257 20.85 32.81 40.50
CA ARG A 257 19.88 31.99 41.24
C ARG A 257 19.73 30.56 40.67
N VAL A 258 20.50 29.67 41.27
CA VAL A 258 20.15 28.37 41.91
C VAL A 258 18.92 27.57 41.40
N VAL A 259 19.25 26.42 40.78
CA VAL A 259 18.82 25.00 41.02
C VAL A 259 17.35 24.57 40.86
N ALA A 260 17.10 23.61 39.96
CA ALA A 260 16.68 22.23 40.29
C ALA A 260 16.64 21.28 39.06
N ARG A 261 17.37 20.16 39.14
CA ARG A 261 17.11 18.83 38.52
C ARG A 261 16.82 17.87 39.71
N PRO A 262 16.25 16.64 39.59
CA PRO A 262 16.38 15.69 38.46
C PRO A 262 15.18 14.72 38.21
N GLY A 263 15.38 13.80 37.25
CA GLY A 263 14.73 12.48 37.11
C GLY A 263 13.31 12.48 36.52
N ASP A 264 12.88 11.57 35.65
CA ASP A 264 13.36 10.22 35.37
C ASP A 264 13.22 9.81 33.91
N ASN A 265 14.11 8.89 33.53
CA ASN A 265 14.19 8.21 32.25
C ASN A 265 13.00 7.26 32.01
N PRO A 266 12.73 6.91 30.74
CA PRO A 266 11.65 6.02 30.33
C PRO A 266 12.08 4.55 30.41
N ASN A 267 11.16 3.62 30.71
CA ASN A 267 10.99 2.37 29.92
C ASN A 267 9.92 1.38 30.44
N VAL A 268 9.17 0.86 29.45
CA VAL A 268 8.86 -0.57 29.17
C VAL A 268 7.83 -1.33 30.03
N ARG A 269 6.71 -1.64 29.32
CA ARG A 269 5.90 -2.88 29.21
C ARG A 269 5.40 -3.60 30.49
N GLY A 270 4.08 -3.84 30.48
CA GLY A 270 3.40 -4.86 31.27
C GLY A 270 2.34 -5.62 30.45
N ALA A 271 2.09 -6.88 30.81
CA ALA A 271 1.31 -7.91 30.11
C ALA A 271 -0.22 -7.73 30.19
N GLY A 272 -0.73 -6.56 29.79
CA GLY A 272 -2.16 -6.20 29.92
C GLY A 272 -2.87 -5.74 28.65
N ALA A 273 -2.29 -5.91 27.46
CA ALA A 273 -2.82 -5.29 26.24
C ALA A 273 -3.69 -6.20 25.35
N PHE A 274 -4.12 -7.37 25.84
CA PHE A 274 -4.97 -8.28 25.07
C PHE A 274 -6.12 -8.84 25.91
N THR A 275 -7.29 -8.20 25.82
CA THR A 275 -8.58 -8.80 26.13
C THR A 275 -9.57 -8.45 25.02
N PHE A 276 -10.02 -9.48 24.29
CA PHE A 276 -11.09 -9.39 23.30
C PHE A 276 -12.43 -9.55 24.04
N LYS A 277 -13.38 -8.63 23.79
CA LYS A 277 -14.78 -8.81 24.18
C LYS A 277 -15.52 -9.46 23.01
N GLU A 278 -16.10 -10.63 23.26
CA GLU A 278 -17.11 -11.22 22.39
C GLU A 278 -18.39 -10.37 22.46
N VAL A 279 -18.99 -10.13 21.30
CA VAL A 279 -20.26 -9.41 21.16
C VAL A 279 -21.33 -10.46 20.93
N ASN A 280 -22.27 -10.55 21.87
CA ASN A 280 -23.54 -11.29 21.72
C ASN A 280 -24.42 -10.67 20.64
#